data_AF-A0A265E1Q8-F1
#
_entry.id   AF-A0A265E1Q8-F1
#
_cell.length_a   1.000
_cell.length_b   1.000
_cell.length_c   1.000
_cell.angle_alpha   90.00
_cell.angle_beta   90.00
_cell.angle_gamma   90.00
#
_symmetry.space_group_name_H-M   'P 1'
#
loop_
_entity.id
_entity.type
_entity.pdbx_description
1 polymer ?
#
loop_
_entity_poly.entity_id
_entity_poly.type
_entity_poly.pdbx_seq_one_letter_code
_entity_poly.pdbx_strand_id
1 'polypeptide(L)'
;MKISSAKKLSIRQLFAPALLAIAIMPLAFAAQAHSHGDREGQGPDHERMEERMEERMEERRQEVYERADISAEKQAELNQAHTEHREAMNALREDHRGRVAEILTEEEQEALRSAMQEAHEEYRGKHGKRGYLNNSDENADSE
;
A
#
# COMPACT_ATOMS: atom_id res chain seq x y z
N MET A 1 -33.12 14.00 53.98
CA MET A 1 -31.69 14.24 54.33
C MET A 1 -30.99 12.91 54.59
N LYS A 2 -29.98 12.58 53.79
CA LYS A 2 -28.69 11.94 54.12
C LYS A 2 -28.07 11.45 52.81
N ILE A 3 -27.16 12.27 52.30
CA ILE A 3 -26.38 12.05 51.09
C ILE A 3 -25.09 11.35 51.55
N SER A 4 -24.94 10.07 51.27
CA SER A 4 -23.70 9.35 51.54
C SER A 4 -22.78 9.51 50.34
N SER A 5 -21.85 10.44 50.47
CA SER A 5 -20.80 10.76 49.51
C SER A 5 -19.73 9.67 49.52
N ALA A 6 -19.72 8.81 48.50
CA ALA A 6 -18.64 7.85 48.28
C ALA A 6 -17.76 8.34 47.10
N LYS A 7 -16.52 8.65 47.47
CA LYS A 7 -15.39 9.12 46.64
C LYS A 7 -15.39 8.55 45.21
N LYS A 8 -15.47 9.46 44.22
CA LYS A 8 -15.17 9.18 42.82
C LYS A 8 -13.68 8.85 42.71
N LEU A 9 -13.33 7.59 42.40
CA LEU A 9 -11.97 7.25 41.98
C LEU A 9 -11.78 7.77 40.55
N SER A 10 -10.85 8.71 40.40
CA SER A 10 -10.53 9.41 39.16
C SER A 10 -9.91 8.45 38.15
N ILE A 11 -10.55 8.32 36.98
CA ILE A 11 -10.05 7.58 35.79
C ILE A 11 -8.71 8.16 35.26
N ARG A 12 -8.24 9.29 35.81
CA ARG A 12 -7.01 9.98 35.39
C ARG A 12 -5.71 9.42 36.01
N GLN A 13 -5.72 8.21 36.57
CA GLN A 13 -4.52 7.58 37.19
C GLN A 13 -4.12 6.21 36.60
N LEU A 14 -4.55 5.87 35.39
CA LEU A 14 -4.00 4.73 34.63
C LEU A 14 -3.15 5.19 33.44
N PHE A 15 -2.42 6.30 33.59
CA PHE A 15 -1.28 6.62 32.73
C PHE A 15 -0.01 6.03 33.35
N ALA A 16 0.39 4.86 32.89
CA ALA A 16 1.77 4.38 32.99
C ALA A 16 2.19 3.89 31.61
N PRO A 17 2.88 4.72 30.78
CA PRO A 17 3.43 4.28 29.51
C PRO A 17 4.69 3.47 29.81
N ALA A 18 4.56 2.14 29.81
CA ALA A 18 5.73 1.27 29.77
C ALA A 18 6.39 1.43 28.39
N LEU A 19 7.56 2.06 28.37
CA LEU A 19 8.42 2.19 27.20
C LEU A 19 8.98 0.81 26.83
N LEU A 20 8.29 0.09 25.94
CA LEU A 20 8.79 -1.15 25.36
C LEU A 20 9.64 -0.79 24.12
N ALA A 21 10.94 -0.65 24.35
CA ALA A 21 11.94 -0.49 23.31
C ALA A 21 12.06 -1.80 22.51
N ILE A 22 11.41 -1.87 21.35
CA ILE A 22 11.63 -2.93 20.37
C ILE A 22 12.82 -2.51 19.50
N ALA A 23 13.88 -3.31 19.56
CA ALA A 23 15.08 -3.13 18.75
C ALA A 23 14.71 -3.17 17.25
N ILE A 24 15.08 -2.10 16.56
CA ILE A 24 14.93 -1.94 15.12
C ILE A 24 15.94 -2.87 14.45
N MET A 25 15.49 -4.00 13.91
CA MET A 25 16.26 -4.80 12.98
C MET A 25 15.87 -4.39 11.56
N PRO A 26 16.79 -3.89 10.70
CA PRO A 26 16.48 -3.67 9.30
C PRO A 26 16.47 -5.03 8.58
N LEU A 27 15.30 -5.66 8.50
CA LEU A 27 15.07 -6.66 7.47
C LEU A 27 15.07 -5.90 6.14
N ALA A 28 16.13 -6.10 5.36
CA ALA A 28 16.25 -5.56 4.02
C ALA A 28 15.08 -6.09 3.16
N PHE A 29 14.08 -5.25 3.01
CA PHE A 29 12.96 -5.47 2.12
C PHE A 29 13.48 -5.32 0.69
N ALA A 30 13.67 -6.44 0.00
CA ALA A 30 13.98 -6.45 -1.42
C ALA A 30 12.76 -5.95 -2.20
N ALA A 31 12.72 -4.65 -2.45
CA ALA A 31 11.79 -4.06 -3.40
C ALA A 31 12.27 -4.38 -4.82
N GLN A 32 11.82 -5.51 -5.36
CA GLN A 32 11.89 -5.75 -6.81
C GLN A 32 10.80 -4.91 -7.47
N ALA A 33 11.11 -3.62 -7.70
CA ALA A 33 10.27 -2.74 -8.49
C ALA A 33 10.43 -3.12 -9.97
N HIS A 34 9.57 -4.02 -10.45
CA HIS A 34 9.37 -4.18 -11.88
C HIS A 34 8.66 -2.90 -12.37
N SER A 35 9.38 -2.13 -13.17
CA SER A 35 8.89 -0.94 -13.85
C SER A 35 7.77 -1.34 -14.81
N HIS A 36 6.52 -1.07 -14.42
CA HIS A 36 5.40 -1.11 -15.34
C HIS A 36 5.12 0.32 -15.79
N GLY A 37 5.42 0.59 -17.07
CA GLY A 37 5.03 1.82 -17.73
C GLY A 37 3.51 1.85 -17.87
N ASP A 38 2.92 2.95 -17.43
CA ASP A 38 1.51 3.25 -17.56
C ASP A 38 1.11 3.25 -19.03
N ARG A 39 0.17 2.37 -19.39
CA ARG A 39 -0.55 2.47 -20.65
C ARG A 39 -2.04 2.34 -20.34
N GLU A 40 -2.66 3.50 -20.20
CA GLU A 40 -4.10 3.67 -20.05
C GLU A 40 -4.80 3.04 -21.25
N GLY A 41 -5.59 2.02 -20.98
CA GLY A 41 -6.45 1.34 -21.93
C GLY A 41 -7.78 1.04 -21.26
N GLN A 42 -8.61 2.07 -21.10
CA GLN A 42 -9.97 1.93 -20.58
C GLN A 42 -10.86 1.39 -21.71
N GLY A 43 -10.87 0.07 -21.85
CA GLY A 43 -11.65 -0.67 -22.84
C GLY A 43 -11.97 -2.09 -22.31
N PRO A 44 -12.68 -2.94 -23.08
CA PRO A 44 -12.97 -4.33 -22.70
C PRO A 44 -11.73 -5.18 -22.40
N ASP A 45 -10.54 -4.68 -22.71
CA ASP A 45 -9.26 -5.27 -22.33
C ASP A 45 -8.86 -5.03 -20.86
N HIS A 46 -9.49 -4.09 -20.15
CA HIS A 46 -9.17 -3.76 -18.76
C HIS A 46 -9.59 -4.87 -17.79
N GLU A 47 -10.85 -5.31 -17.84
CA GLU A 47 -11.35 -6.41 -17.01
C GLU A 47 -10.54 -7.68 -17.26
N ARG A 48 -10.29 -7.99 -18.54
CA ARG A 48 -9.44 -9.13 -18.93
C ARG A 48 -7.98 -8.98 -18.47
N MET A 49 -7.46 -7.76 -18.42
CA MET A 49 -6.12 -7.47 -17.91
C MET A 49 -6.06 -7.58 -16.39
N GLU A 50 -7.11 -7.16 -15.69
CA GLU A 50 -7.28 -7.31 -14.24
C GLU A 50 -7.36 -8.78 -13.88
N GLU A 51 -8.22 -9.57 -14.52
CA GLU A 51 -8.29 -11.03 -14.34
C GLU A 51 -6.91 -11.68 -14.52
N ARG A 52 -6.22 -11.35 -15.61
CA ARG A 52 -4.88 -11.86 -15.89
C ARG A 52 -3.84 -11.40 -14.87
N MET A 53 -4.02 -10.22 -14.28
CA MET A 53 -3.15 -9.70 -13.23
C MET A 53 -3.43 -10.42 -11.90
N GLU A 54 -4.70 -10.66 -11.60
CA GLU A 54 -5.14 -11.44 -10.44
C GLU A 54 -4.57 -12.85 -10.52
N GLU A 55 -4.75 -13.56 -11.65
CA GLU A 55 -4.15 -14.88 -11.88
C GLU A 55 -2.64 -14.88 -11.60
N ARG A 56 -1.90 -13.92 -12.16
CA ARG A 56 -0.45 -13.79 -11.91
C ARG A 56 -0.10 -13.50 -10.45
N MET A 57 -0.95 -12.75 -9.74
CA MET A 57 -0.75 -12.45 -8.31
C MET A 57 -1.06 -13.67 -7.45
N GLU A 58 -2.06 -14.47 -7.82
CA GLU A 58 -2.39 -15.73 -7.18
C GLU A 58 -1.27 -16.75 -7.36
N GLU A 59 -0.76 -16.93 -8.57
CA GLU A 59 0.40 -17.79 -8.86
C GLU A 59 1.60 -17.44 -7.98
N ARG A 60 1.97 -16.15 -7.93
CA ARG A 60 3.06 -15.68 -7.06
C ARG A 60 2.79 -15.93 -5.57
N ARG A 61 1.54 -15.80 -5.13
CA ARG A 61 1.18 -16.03 -3.73
C ARG A 61 1.31 -17.51 -3.37
N GLN A 62 0.90 -18.39 -4.27
CA GLN A 62 1.06 -19.84 -4.10
C GLN A 62 2.54 -20.23 -4.07
N GLU A 63 3.36 -19.69 -4.98
CA GLU A 63 4.82 -19.92 -4.98
C GLU A 63 5.46 -19.52 -3.63
N VAL A 64 5.03 -18.39 -3.05
CA VAL A 64 5.51 -17.95 -1.73
C VAL A 64 5.08 -18.91 -0.62
N TYR A 65 3.85 -19.42 -0.66
CA TYR A 65 3.36 -20.38 0.33
C TYR A 65 4.09 -21.71 0.25
N GLU A 66 4.35 -22.21 -0.96
CA GLU A 66 5.13 -23.43 -1.20
C GLU A 66 6.56 -23.25 -0.71
N ARG A 67 7.22 -22.13 -1.03
CA ARG A 67 8.58 -21.83 -0.58
C ARG A 67 8.69 -21.74 0.95
N ALA A 68 7.62 -21.34 1.63
CA ALA A 68 7.56 -21.21 3.08
C ALA A 68 7.03 -22.49 3.76
N ASP A 69 6.80 -23.58 3.02
CA ASP A 69 6.23 -24.84 3.50
C ASP A 69 4.94 -24.66 4.32
N ILE A 70 4.10 -23.70 3.91
CA ILE A 70 2.83 -23.43 4.60
C ILE A 70 1.82 -24.54 4.26
N SER A 71 1.16 -25.10 5.28
CA SER A 71 0.16 -26.13 5.07
C SER A 71 -1.05 -25.61 4.28
N ALA A 72 -1.67 -26.47 3.47
CA ALA A 72 -2.84 -26.11 2.65
C ALA A 72 -3.98 -25.47 3.48
N GLU A 73 -4.19 -25.93 4.71
CA GLU A 73 -5.18 -25.35 5.64
C GLU A 73 -4.86 -23.88 5.96
N LYS A 74 -3.60 -23.56 6.29
CA LYS A 74 -3.16 -22.20 6.58
C LYS A 74 -3.14 -21.33 5.33
N GLN A 75 -2.82 -21.90 4.17
CA GLN A 75 -2.90 -21.19 2.89
C GLN A 75 -4.34 -20.75 2.60
N ALA A 76 -5.32 -21.63 2.86
CA ALA A 76 -6.74 -21.31 2.70
C ALA A 76 -7.17 -20.17 3.64
N GLU A 77 -6.77 -20.23 4.92
CA GLU A 77 -7.07 -19.18 5.89
C GLU A 77 -6.45 -17.82 5.50
N LEU A 78 -5.19 -17.82 5.05
CA LEU A 78 -4.51 -16.61 4.58
C LEU A 78 -5.16 -16.05 3.30
N ASN A 79 -5.56 -16.91 2.36
CA ASN A 79 -6.26 -16.50 1.15
C ASN A 79 -7.62 -15.87 1.50
N GLN A 80 -8.36 -16.45 2.44
CA GLN A 80 -9.62 -15.90 2.91
C GLN A 80 -9.41 -14.52 3.54
N ALA A 81 -8.45 -14.38 4.46
CA ALA A 81 -8.14 -13.10 5.09
C ALA A 81 -7.73 -12.03 4.07
N HIS A 82 -7.00 -12.42 3.03
CA HIS A 82 -6.62 -11.51 1.95
C HIS A 82 -7.84 -11.05 1.13
N THR A 83 -8.75 -11.95 0.80
CA THR A 83 -9.99 -11.62 0.08
C THR A 83 -10.87 -10.68 0.91
N GLU A 84 -11.08 -10.99 2.19
CA GLU A 84 -11.84 -10.14 3.12
C GLU A 84 -11.22 -8.73 3.22
N HIS A 85 -9.88 -8.65 3.31
CA HIS A 85 -9.18 -7.37 3.32
C HIS A 85 -9.37 -6.59 2.01
N ARG A 86 -9.26 -7.25 0.86
CA ARG A 86 -9.47 -6.62 -0.45
C ARG A 86 -10.88 -6.04 -0.55
N GLU A 87 -11.89 -6.81 -0.17
CA GLU A 87 -13.30 -6.40 -0.19
C GLU A 87 -13.54 -5.21 0.73
N ALA A 88 -13.01 -5.25 1.96
CA ALA A 88 -13.12 -4.14 2.91
C ALA A 88 -12.48 -2.85 2.38
N MET A 89 -11.30 -2.95 1.76
CA MET A 89 -10.61 -1.80 1.17
C MET A 89 -11.34 -1.27 -0.07
N ASN A 90 -11.95 -2.13 -0.88
CA ASN A 90 -12.77 -1.70 -2.00
C ASN A 90 -14.02 -0.97 -1.53
N ALA A 91 -14.73 -1.50 -0.53
CA ALA A 91 -15.87 -0.81 0.07
C ALA A 91 -15.49 0.57 0.63
N LEU A 92 -14.35 0.67 1.31
CA LEU A 92 -13.84 1.94 1.82
C LEU A 92 -13.50 2.94 0.70
N ARG A 93 -12.92 2.46 -0.42
CA ARG A 93 -12.63 3.31 -1.58
C ARG A 93 -13.89 3.84 -2.23
N GLU A 94 -14.92 3.00 -2.39
CA GLU A 94 -16.20 3.43 -2.94
C GLU A 94 -16.92 4.42 -2.02
N ASP A 95 -16.95 4.20 -0.71
CA ASP A 95 -17.49 5.15 0.27
C ASP A 95 -16.75 6.49 0.21
N HIS A 96 -15.42 6.47 0.12
CA HIS A 96 -14.62 7.68 -0.04
C HIS A 96 -14.93 8.42 -1.34
N ARG A 97 -15.01 7.71 -2.48
CA ARG A 97 -15.39 8.30 -3.78
C ARG A 97 -16.77 8.94 -3.70
N GLY A 98 -17.74 8.27 -3.06
CA GLY A 98 -19.07 8.79 -2.83
C GLY A 98 -19.04 10.11 -2.03
N ARG A 99 -18.30 10.17 -0.93
CA ARG A 99 -18.14 11.41 -0.15
C ARG A 99 -17.48 12.53 -0.94
N VAL A 100 -16.48 12.22 -1.75
CA VAL A 100 -15.83 13.23 -2.60
C VAL A 100 -16.82 13.79 -3.62
N ALA A 101 -17.64 12.93 -4.23
CA ALA A 101 -18.67 13.35 -5.18
C ALA A 101 -19.83 14.12 -4.56
N GLU A 102 -20.09 13.94 -3.26
CA GLU A 102 -21.05 14.74 -2.51
C GLU A 102 -20.52 16.16 -2.22
N ILE A 103 -19.22 16.29 -1.96
CA ILE A 103 -18.59 17.56 -1.58
C ILE A 103 -18.19 18.40 -2.79
N LEU A 104 -17.65 17.75 -3.83
CA LEU A 104 -17.04 18.39 -4.99
C LEU A 104 -17.87 18.11 -6.25
N THR A 105 -18.06 19.14 -7.05
CA THR A 105 -18.60 18.98 -8.41
C THR A 105 -17.63 18.19 -9.28
N GLU A 106 -18.12 17.64 -10.40
CA GLU A 106 -17.28 16.88 -11.34
C GLU A 106 -16.10 17.71 -11.87
N GLU A 107 -16.33 19.00 -12.17
CA GLU A 107 -15.29 19.93 -12.62
C GLU A 107 -14.21 20.16 -11.54
N GLU A 108 -14.62 20.30 -10.27
CA GLU A 108 -13.69 20.45 -9.14
C GLU A 108 -12.90 19.16 -8.86
N GLN A 109 -13.53 18.00 -9.04
CA GLN A 109 -12.85 16.70 -8.91
C GLN A 109 -11.78 16.53 -9.98
N GLU A 110 -12.07 16.89 -11.23
CA GLU A 110 -11.12 16.81 -12.33
C GLU A 110 -9.95 17.80 -12.15
N ALA A 111 -10.24 19.02 -11.71
CA ALA A 111 -9.22 20.01 -11.36
C ALA A 111 -8.31 19.51 -10.23
N LEU A 112 -8.89 18.92 -9.16
CA LEU A 112 -8.14 18.33 -8.06
C LEU A 112 -7.26 17.16 -8.53
N ARG A 113 -7.80 16.27 -9.37
CA ARG A 113 -7.06 15.12 -9.91
C ARG A 113 -5.87 15.57 -10.75
N SER A 114 -6.06 16.55 -11.63
CA SER A 114 -5.02 17.15 -12.46
C SER A 114 -3.91 17.77 -11.59
N ALA A 115 -4.29 18.56 -10.58
CA ALA A 115 -3.33 19.19 -9.67
C ALA A 115 -2.53 18.16 -8.85
N MET A 116 -3.18 17.09 -8.38
CA MET A 116 -2.48 15.99 -7.68
C MET A 116 -1.51 15.25 -8.59
N GLN A 117 -1.89 15.01 -9.85
CA GLN A 117 -1.03 14.37 -10.83
C GLN A 117 0.21 15.22 -11.13
N GLU A 118 0.04 16.52 -11.38
CA GLU A 118 1.15 17.45 -11.60
C GLU A 118 2.10 17.48 -10.39
N ALA A 119 1.56 17.58 -9.17
CA ALA A 119 2.36 17.54 -7.96
C ALA A 119 3.12 16.22 -7.79
N HIS A 120 2.52 15.09 -8.17
CA HIS A 120 3.18 13.78 -8.13
C HIS A 120 4.31 13.68 -9.16
N GLU A 121 4.09 14.17 -10.38
CA GLU A 121 5.09 14.22 -11.44
C GLU A 121 6.26 15.13 -11.07
N GLU A 122 5.99 16.30 -10.49
CA GLU A 122 7.03 17.20 -9.97
C GLU A 122 7.86 16.51 -8.89
N TYR A 123 7.22 15.82 -7.95
CA TYR A 123 7.89 15.10 -6.87
C TYR A 123 8.75 13.94 -7.40
N ARG A 124 8.24 13.14 -8.35
CA ARG A 124 9.01 12.08 -9.02
C ARG A 124 10.15 12.65 -9.86
N GLY A 125 9.94 13.75 -10.56
CA GLY A 125 10.96 14.42 -11.36
C GLY A 125 12.14 14.92 -10.52
N LYS A 126 11.87 15.41 -9.30
CA LYS A 126 12.89 15.87 -8.35
C LYS A 126 13.65 14.73 -7.66
N HIS A 127 13.02 13.59 -7.40
CA HIS A 127 13.66 12.44 -6.73
C HIS A 127 14.13 11.31 -7.66
N GLY A 128 13.79 11.35 -8.96
CA GLY A 128 14.06 10.30 -9.94
C GLY A 128 15.45 10.32 -10.59
N LYS A 129 16.28 11.35 -10.36
CA LYS A 129 17.67 11.40 -10.85
C LYS A 129 18.67 11.12 -9.74
N ARG A 130 18.69 9.89 -9.20
CA ARG A 130 19.80 9.41 -8.38
C ARG A 130 20.39 8.14 -8.99
N GLY A 131 21.43 8.34 -9.82
CA GLY A 131 22.54 7.40 -9.98
C GLY A 131 22.45 6.34 -11.08
N TYR A 132 22.67 6.74 -12.35
CA TYR A 132 23.34 5.89 -13.34
C TYR A 132 24.37 6.75 -14.09
N LEU A 133 25.48 7.06 -13.42
CA LEU A 133 26.76 7.37 -14.06
C LEU A 133 27.60 6.11 -13.90
N ASN A 134 27.47 5.20 -14.86
CA ASN A 134 28.38 4.07 -14.95
C ASN A 134 29.66 4.58 -15.63
N ASN A 135 30.75 4.58 -14.87
CA ASN A 135 32.11 4.71 -15.36
C ASN A 135 32.38 3.54 -16.32
N SER A 136 32.32 3.80 -17.62
CA SER A 136 32.71 2.86 -18.67
C SER A 136 33.80 3.46 -19.56
N ASP A 137 34.77 4.17 -18.97
CA ASP A 137 35.90 4.80 -19.71
C ASP A 137 37.29 4.36 -19.20
N GLU A 138 37.40 3.28 -18.43
CA GLU A 138 38.70 2.72 -18.05
C GLU A 138 38.70 1.22 -18.29
N ASN A 139 39.12 0.81 -19.48
CA ASN A 139 39.79 -0.47 -19.83
C ASN A 139 39.69 -0.71 -21.34
N ALA A 140 40.24 0.22 -22.13
CA ALA A 140 40.53 -0.01 -23.55
C ALA A 140 41.91 0.56 -23.86
N ASP A 141 42.94 0.04 -23.17
CA ASP A 141 44.33 0.11 -23.63
C ASP A 141 45.13 -0.94 -22.87
N SER A 142 45.19 -2.13 -23.46
CA SER A 142 46.20 -3.16 -23.20
C SER A 142 46.18 -4.13 -24.39
N GLU A 143 46.82 -3.72 -25.49
CA GLU A 143 47.42 -4.63 -26.47
C GLU A 143 48.94 -4.55 -26.38
#